data_AF-A0A968JX53-F1
#
_entry.id   AF-A0A968JX53-F1
#
_cell.length_a   1.000
_cell.length_b   1.000
_cell.length_c   1.000
_cell.angle_alpha   90.00
_cell.angle_beta   90.00
_cell.angle_gamma   90.00
#
_symmetry.space_group_name_H-M   'P 1'
#
loop_
_entity.id
_entity.type
_entity.pdbx_description
1 polymer ?
#
loop_
_entity_poly.entity_id
_entity_poly.type
_entity_poly.pdbx_seq_one_letter_code
_entity_poly.pdbx_strand_id
1 'polypeptide(L)'
;MATNYVQSTGIPTDGNGIILDDFHCSQSWDIGQTGGVNYPHASLIENNLCYNNGGRGIHIFNSDNATIRNNTCYYNNYILDQYGHYSADLQVEGAGCSLYNNIAIQKPSLSTRSRAIKIYNQTPPCERNIFAVPLKELLVQII
;
A
#
# COMPACT_ATOMS: atom_id res chain seq x y z
N MET A 1 -10.31 10.66 -17.35
CA MET A 1 -9.93 9.23 -17.37
C MET A 1 -8.42 9.20 -17.52
N ALA A 2 -7.67 8.93 -16.46
CA ALA A 2 -6.22 8.74 -16.60
C ALA A 2 -6.00 7.39 -17.30
N THR A 3 -5.37 7.42 -18.46
CA THR A 3 -4.93 6.21 -19.17
C THR A 3 -3.74 5.63 -18.42
N ASN A 4 -3.94 4.54 -17.68
CA ASN A 4 -2.83 3.79 -17.10
C ASN A 4 -1.94 3.25 -18.22
N TYR A 5 -0.62 3.32 -18.02
CA TYR A 5 0.35 2.67 -18.90
C TYR A 5 0.04 1.16 -18.87
N VAL A 6 -0.35 0.60 -20.01
CA VAL A 6 -0.67 -0.83 -20.14
C VAL A 6 0.62 -1.54 -20.50
N GLN A 7 1.03 -2.54 -19.71
CA GLN A 7 2.18 -3.38 -20.07
C GLN A 7 1.88 -4.14 -21.37
N SER A 8 2.90 -4.68 -22.05
CA SER A 8 2.72 -5.48 -23.28
C SER A 8 1.78 -6.69 -23.11
N THR A 9 1.52 -7.09 -21.86
CA THR A 9 0.62 -8.18 -21.45
C THR A 9 -0.85 -7.77 -21.34
N GLY A 10 -1.20 -6.48 -21.49
CA GLY A 10 -2.57 -6.00 -21.29
C GLY A 10 -2.95 -5.81 -19.81
N ILE A 11 -2.03 -6.08 -18.89
CA ILE A 11 -2.22 -5.87 -17.44
C ILE A 11 -1.81 -4.43 -17.11
N PRO A 12 -2.67 -3.65 -16.44
CA PRO A 12 -2.30 -2.32 -15.95
C PRO A 12 -1.10 -2.38 -15.00
N THR A 13 -0.22 -1.38 -15.06
CA THR A 13 0.80 -1.20 -14.02
C THR A 13 0.17 -0.99 -12.64
N ASP A 14 0.96 -1.12 -11.59
CA ASP A 14 0.55 -1.12 -10.19
C ASP A 14 -0.52 -0.08 -9.82
N GLY A 15 -0.40 1.16 -10.28
CA GLY A 15 -1.42 2.18 -10.08
C GLY A 15 -1.69 2.53 -8.61
N ASN A 16 -0.66 2.46 -7.76
CA ASN A 16 -0.76 2.83 -6.35
C ASN A 16 -0.82 4.36 -6.19
N GLY A 17 -1.44 4.86 -5.12
CA GLY A 17 -1.42 6.30 -4.81
C GLY A 17 -0.04 6.79 -4.35
N ILE A 18 0.55 6.09 -3.38
CA ILE A 18 1.92 6.28 -2.91
C ILE A 18 2.62 4.92 -2.86
N ILE A 19 3.85 4.84 -3.37
CA ILE A 19 4.69 3.66 -3.27
C ILE A 19 6.08 4.02 -2.75
N LEU A 20 6.58 3.26 -1.77
CA LEU A 20 8.01 3.09 -1.56
C LEU A 20 8.37 1.74 -2.19
N ASP A 21 9.14 1.77 -3.27
CA ASP A 21 9.45 0.60 -4.08
C ASP A 21 10.93 0.27 -3.95
N ASP A 22 11.19 -0.86 -3.28
CA ASP A 22 12.47 -1.55 -3.28
C ASP A 22 13.67 -0.72 -2.81
N PHE A 23 13.57 -0.10 -1.64
CA PHE A 23 14.75 0.46 -0.98
C PHE A 23 15.84 -0.59 -0.74
N HIS A 24 15.49 -1.88 -0.69
CA HIS A 24 16.43 -2.99 -0.64
C HIS A 24 17.28 -3.16 -1.91
N CYS A 25 16.90 -2.56 -3.04
CA CYS A 25 17.54 -2.75 -4.35
C CYS A 25 17.63 -4.23 -4.78
N SER A 26 16.55 -4.98 -4.58
CA SER A 26 16.44 -6.41 -4.81
C SER A 26 15.88 -6.78 -6.20
N GLN A 27 15.25 -5.86 -6.93
CA GLN A 27 14.67 -6.11 -8.25
C GLN A 27 15.73 -6.03 -9.37
N SER A 28 16.61 -7.03 -9.39
CA SER A 28 17.71 -7.23 -10.36
C SER A 28 17.30 -7.35 -11.85
N TRP A 29 16.01 -7.26 -12.19
CA TRP A 29 15.53 -7.30 -13.58
C TRP A 29 15.59 -5.94 -14.29
N ASP A 30 15.78 -4.85 -13.53
CA ASP A 30 16.02 -3.52 -14.09
C ASP A 30 17.54 -3.24 -14.14
N ILE A 31 18.01 -2.83 -15.32
CA ILE A 31 19.40 -2.46 -15.57
C ILE A 31 19.88 -1.32 -14.64
N GLY A 32 18.95 -0.53 -14.10
CA GLY A 32 19.23 0.53 -13.12
C GLY A 32 19.45 0.04 -11.68
N GLN A 33 19.14 -1.22 -11.36
CA GLN A 33 19.18 -1.75 -9.99
C GLN A 33 20.27 -2.82 -9.76
N THR A 34 20.97 -3.25 -10.81
CA THR A 34 22.05 -4.22 -10.67
C THR A 34 23.22 -3.60 -9.90
N GLY A 35 23.46 -4.08 -8.67
CA GLY A 35 24.50 -3.53 -7.77
C GLY A 35 24.05 -2.34 -6.94
N GLY A 36 22.74 -2.11 -6.81
CA GLY A 36 22.19 -1.07 -5.94
C GLY A 36 22.55 -1.28 -4.47
N VAL A 37 22.66 -0.17 -3.74
CA VAL A 37 22.93 -0.17 -2.29
C VAL A 37 21.60 0.07 -1.59
N ASN A 38 21.29 -0.79 -0.61
CA ASN A 38 20.10 -0.63 0.22
C ASN A 38 20.03 0.80 0.79
N TYR A 39 18.85 1.43 0.74
CA TYR A 39 18.55 2.68 1.43
C TYR A 39 17.93 2.38 2.81
N PRO A 40 18.71 2.40 3.91
CA PRO A 40 18.23 1.96 5.22
C PRO A 40 17.53 3.07 6.01
N HIS A 41 17.48 4.29 5.47
CA HIS A 41 17.08 5.47 6.23
C HIS A 41 15.56 5.65 6.27
N ALA A 42 15.11 6.36 7.31
CA ALA A 42 13.69 6.56 7.56
C ALA A 42 12.99 7.38 6.45
N SER A 43 11.72 7.04 6.21
CA SER A 43 10.82 7.79 5.34
C SER A 43 9.53 8.13 6.09
N LEU A 44 8.91 9.26 5.74
CA LEU A 44 7.67 9.73 6.35
C LEU A 44 6.58 9.88 5.29
N ILE A 45 5.45 9.21 5.50
CA ILE A 45 4.23 9.35 4.70
C ILE A 45 3.12 9.82 5.64
N GLU A 46 2.70 11.06 5.50
CA GLU A 46 1.74 11.65 6.43
C GLU A 46 0.69 12.56 5.81
N ASN A 47 -0.48 12.57 6.43
CA ASN A 47 -1.59 13.48 6.13
C ASN A 47 -2.08 13.44 4.66
N ASN A 48 -1.97 12.28 4.00
CA ASN A 48 -2.42 12.11 2.62
C ASN A 48 -3.82 11.53 2.52
N LEU A 49 -4.52 11.87 1.44
CA LEU A 49 -5.71 11.18 0.97
C LEU A 49 -5.35 10.36 -0.27
N CYS A 50 -5.40 9.03 -0.16
CA CYS A 50 -5.27 8.12 -1.29
C CYS A 50 -6.65 7.58 -1.64
N TYR A 51 -7.22 8.06 -2.75
CA TYR A 51 -8.61 7.79 -3.12
C TYR A 51 -8.75 7.19 -4.50
N ASN A 52 -9.51 6.10 -4.61
CA ASN A 52 -9.95 5.51 -5.86
C ASN A 52 -8.79 5.32 -6.86
N ASN A 53 -7.65 4.82 -6.35
CA ASN A 53 -6.53 4.37 -7.15
C ASN A 53 -6.80 2.98 -7.74
N GLY A 54 -6.24 2.70 -8.93
CA GLY A 54 -6.39 1.40 -9.59
C GLY A 54 -5.73 0.27 -8.82
N GLY A 55 -4.59 0.55 -8.18
CA GLY A 55 -3.92 -0.28 -7.19
C GLY A 55 -4.09 0.25 -5.77
N ARG A 56 -3.12 0.00 -4.90
CA ARG A 56 -3.20 0.29 -3.46
C ARG A 56 -3.26 1.79 -3.18
N GLY A 57 -3.77 2.19 -2.03
CA GLY A 57 -3.66 3.57 -1.59
C GLY A 57 -2.20 3.90 -1.27
N ILE A 58 -1.65 3.21 -0.27
CA ILE A 58 -0.23 3.29 0.12
C ILE A 58 0.36 1.87 0.06
N HIS A 59 1.52 1.74 -0.61
CA HIS A 59 2.26 0.49 -0.70
C HIS A 59 3.71 0.69 -0.28
N ILE A 60 4.12 0.02 0.80
CA ILE A 60 5.53 -0.13 1.13
C ILE A 60 5.94 -1.50 0.59
N PHE A 61 6.84 -1.54 -0.39
CA PHE A 61 7.33 -2.75 -1.01
C PHE A 61 8.85 -2.83 -0.88
N ASN A 62 9.37 -3.92 -0.28
CA ASN A 62 10.80 -4.13 -0.03
C ASN A 62 11.53 -2.88 0.50
N SER A 63 10.89 -2.22 1.47
CA SER A 63 11.36 -0.95 2.02
C SER A 63 11.10 -0.88 3.51
N ASP A 64 12.12 -0.53 4.29
CA ASP A 64 12.07 -0.56 5.76
C ASP A 64 11.95 0.85 6.37
N ASN A 65 11.74 0.90 7.69
CA ASN A 65 11.87 2.11 8.50
C ASN A 65 10.95 3.27 8.08
N ALA A 66 9.79 2.97 7.50
CA ALA A 66 8.80 3.98 7.14
C ALA A 66 7.86 4.31 8.31
N THR A 67 7.63 5.60 8.55
CA THR A 67 6.53 6.08 9.39
C THR A 67 5.35 6.46 8.50
N ILE A 68 4.23 5.77 8.68
CA ILE A 68 2.98 6.03 7.95
C ILE A 68 1.95 6.53 8.96
N ARG A 69 1.57 7.81 8.90
CA ARG A 69 0.64 8.37 9.89
C ARG A 69 -0.43 9.31 9.36
N ASN A 70 -1.60 9.31 9.99
CA ASN A 70 -2.70 10.23 9.68
C ASN A 70 -3.15 10.23 8.21
N ASN A 71 -2.94 9.14 7.48
CA ASN A 71 -3.39 9.03 6.09
C ASN A 71 -4.79 8.42 6.02
N THR A 72 -5.55 8.82 5.00
CA THR A 72 -6.83 8.19 4.64
C THR A 72 -6.67 7.45 3.31
N CYS A 73 -6.77 6.12 3.33
CA CYS A 73 -6.86 5.29 2.13
C CYS A 73 -8.31 4.83 1.94
N TYR A 74 -8.97 5.36 0.89
CA TYR A 74 -10.39 5.11 0.63
C TYR A 74 -10.61 4.56 -0.77
N TYR A 75 -11.20 3.37 -0.85
CA TYR A 75 -11.72 2.77 -2.08
C TYR A 75 -10.70 2.54 -3.21
N ASN A 76 -9.48 2.17 -2.86
CA ASN A 76 -8.43 1.86 -3.81
C ASN A 76 -8.56 0.40 -4.31
N ASN A 77 -7.63 -0.04 -5.16
CA ASN A 77 -7.44 -1.41 -5.65
C ASN A 77 -8.50 -1.94 -6.65
N TYR A 78 -9.35 -1.09 -7.23
CA TYR A 78 -10.46 -1.55 -8.07
C TYR A 78 -10.06 -2.11 -9.44
N ILE A 79 -8.82 -1.89 -9.89
CA ILE A 79 -8.29 -2.46 -11.13
C ILE A 79 -7.47 -3.71 -10.80
N LEU A 80 -6.45 -3.60 -9.94
CA LEU A 80 -5.56 -4.70 -9.60
C LEU A 80 -6.27 -5.92 -8.98
N ASP A 81 -7.36 -5.71 -8.23
CA ASP A 81 -8.20 -6.79 -7.70
C ASP A 81 -8.75 -7.70 -8.81
N GLN A 82 -9.07 -7.14 -9.98
CA GLN A 82 -9.59 -7.89 -11.13
C GLN A 82 -8.54 -8.81 -11.77
N TYR A 83 -7.25 -8.50 -11.56
CA TYR A 83 -6.12 -9.25 -12.10
C TYR A 83 -5.48 -10.20 -11.06
N GLY A 84 -6.14 -10.43 -9.92
CA GLY A 84 -5.67 -11.39 -8.91
C GLY A 84 -4.52 -10.88 -8.04
N HIS A 85 -4.17 -9.59 -8.12
CA HIS A 85 -3.23 -8.96 -7.21
C HIS A 85 -3.94 -8.64 -5.89
N TYR A 86 -4.17 -9.67 -5.05
CA TYR A 86 -4.88 -9.56 -3.78
C TYR A 86 -4.12 -8.66 -2.79
N SER A 87 -4.55 -7.41 -2.71
CA SER A 87 -3.84 -6.34 -2.04
C SER A 87 -4.68 -5.65 -0.97
N ALA A 88 -4.17 -4.54 -0.43
CA ALA A 88 -4.90 -3.75 0.53
C ALA A 88 -4.86 -2.25 0.22
N ASP A 89 -5.83 -1.49 0.74
CA ASP A 89 -5.82 -0.03 0.66
C ASP A 89 -4.55 0.57 1.29
N LEU A 90 -4.10 0.00 2.41
CA LEU A 90 -2.78 0.25 2.99
C LEU A 90 -2.03 -1.08 3.11
N GLN A 91 -0.94 -1.23 2.36
CA GLN A 91 -0.12 -2.43 2.37
C GLN A 91 1.33 -2.14 2.77
N VAL A 92 1.89 -2.96 3.66
CA VAL A 92 3.30 -2.88 4.10
C VAL A 92 3.99 -4.22 3.96
N GLU A 93 5.04 -4.24 3.16
CA GLU A 93 5.99 -5.32 2.91
C GLU A 93 7.40 -4.82 3.22
N GLY A 94 7.64 -4.56 4.50
CA GLY A 94 8.87 -3.97 5.00
C GLY A 94 8.99 -4.14 6.51
N ALA A 95 10.22 -4.08 7.03
CA ALA A 95 10.55 -4.23 8.43
C ALA A 95 10.66 -2.88 9.15
N GLY A 96 10.43 -2.87 10.47
CA GLY A 96 10.62 -1.68 11.32
C GLY A 96 9.70 -0.49 11.00
N CYS A 97 8.69 -0.67 10.15
CA CYS A 97 7.73 0.38 9.84
C CYS A 97 6.81 0.67 11.03
N SER A 98 6.35 1.91 11.14
CA SER A 98 5.43 2.35 12.19
C SER A 98 4.17 2.96 11.61
N LEU A 99 3.00 2.49 12.06
CA LEU A 99 1.71 2.88 11.50
C LEU A 99 0.80 3.48 12.58
N TYR A 100 0.44 4.75 12.43
CA TYR A 100 -0.32 5.50 13.44
C TYR A 100 -1.50 6.26 12.85
N ASN A 101 -2.69 6.14 13.43
CA ASN A 101 -3.86 6.98 13.09
C ASN A 101 -4.21 7.00 11.60
N ASN A 102 -3.90 5.93 10.87
CA ASN A 102 -4.35 5.80 9.48
C ASN A 102 -5.78 5.25 9.46
N ILE A 103 -6.57 5.76 8.52
CA ILE A 103 -7.90 5.26 8.18
C ILE A 103 -7.77 4.51 6.86
N ALA A 104 -8.10 3.22 6.86
CA ALA A 104 -8.17 2.45 5.63
C ALA A 104 -9.57 1.82 5.48
N ILE A 105 -10.21 2.09 4.35
CA ILE A 105 -11.57 1.63 4.08
C ILE A 105 -11.61 1.04 2.67
N GLN A 106 -11.93 -0.25 2.65
CA GLN A 106 -11.99 -1.02 1.44
C GLN A 106 -13.25 -0.74 0.62
N LYS A 107 -13.11 -0.69 -0.71
CA LYS A 107 -14.26 -0.63 -1.61
C LYS A 107 -15.09 -1.92 -1.48
N PRO A 108 -16.41 -1.83 -1.20
CA PRO A 108 -17.24 -3.01 -0.93
C PRO A 108 -17.35 -4.01 -2.08
N SER A 109 -17.11 -3.55 -3.31
CA SER A 109 -17.21 -4.38 -4.52
C SER A 109 -15.95 -5.20 -4.81
N LEU A 110 -14.90 -5.09 -4.01
CA LEU A 110 -13.67 -5.86 -4.21
C LEU A 110 -13.82 -7.31 -3.73
N SER A 111 -12.94 -8.17 -4.23
CA SER A 111 -12.80 -9.55 -3.79
C SER A 111 -12.66 -9.67 -2.27
N THR A 112 -13.22 -10.74 -1.70
CA THR A 112 -13.05 -11.12 -0.29
C THR A 112 -11.62 -11.50 0.06
N ARG A 113 -10.69 -11.53 -0.90
CA ARG A 113 -9.25 -11.71 -0.67
C ARG A 113 -8.51 -10.39 -0.43
N SER A 114 -9.05 -9.27 -0.93
CA SER A 114 -8.50 -7.93 -0.66
C SER A 114 -8.85 -7.47 0.76
N ARG A 115 -8.06 -6.59 1.34
CA ARG A 115 -8.21 -6.12 2.74
C ARG A 115 -8.15 -4.60 2.81
N ALA A 116 -8.67 -4.00 3.88
CA ALA A 116 -8.38 -2.59 4.16
C ALA A 116 -6.88 -2.38 4.47
N ILE A 117 -6.30 -3.30 5.27
CA ILE A 117 -4.90 -3.23 5.70
C ILE A 117 -4.25 -4.60 5.58
N LYS A 118 -3.05 -4.66 5.02
CA LYS A 118 -2.22 -5.87 4.96
C LYS A 118 -0.78 -5.52 5.32
N ILE A 119 -0.23 -6.19 6.33
CA ILE A 119 1.15 -6.00 6.76
C ILE A 119 1.80 -7.37 6.83
N TYR A 120 2.92 -7.56 6.12
CA TYR A 120 3.69 -8.79 6.18
C TYR A 120 4.66 -8.76 7.35
N ASN A 121 4.80 -9.88 8.04
CA ASN A 121 5.64 -10.01 9.22
C ASN A 121 7.11 -10.11 8.82
N GLN A 122 7.74 -8.97 8.60
CA GLN A 122 9.20 -8.88 8.49
C GLN A 122 9.80 -8.59 9.88
N THR A 123 11.10 -8.90 10.05
CA THR A 123 11.83 -8.72 11.30
C THR A 123 12.79 -7.53 11.17
N PRO A 124 12.74 -6.52 12.05
CA PRO A 124 11.83 -6.37 13.19
C PRO A 124 10.37 -6.10 12.78
N PRO A 125 9.39 -6.50 13.61
CA PRO A 125 7.97 -6.32 13.31
C PRO A 125 7.58 -4.85 13.27
N CYS A 126 6.55 -4.53 12.48
CA CYS A 126 5.98 -3.18 12.44
C CYS A 126 5.17 -2.85 13.71
N GLU A 127 5.29 -1.62 14.20
CA GLU A 127 4.44 -1.07 15.26
C GLU A 127 3.10 -0.58 14.70
N ARG A 128 1.99 -0.80 15.42
CA ARG A 128 0.63 -0.60 14.88
C ARG A 128 -0.33 0.03 15.90
N ASN A 129 -0.87 1.20 15.57
CA ASN A 129 -2.07 1.79 16.16
C ASN A 129 -3.00 2.23 15.02
N ILE A 130 -3.80 1.30 14.49
CA ILE A 130 -4.52 1.49 13.23
C ILE A 130 -6.01 1.15 13.37
N PHE A 131 -6.86 1.98 12.77
CA PHE A 131 -8.29 1.73 12.64
C PHE A 131 -8.58 1.18 11.23
N ALA A 132 -8.93 -0.10 11.15
CA ALA A 132 -9.48 -0.70 9.94
C ALA A 132 -10.99 -0.85 10.14
N VAL A 133 -11.78 -0.04 9.42
CA VAL A 133 -13.24 -0.06 9.57
C VAL A 133 -13.84 -0.85 8.41
N PRO A 134 -14.34 -2.08 8.61
CA PRO A 134 -15.23 -2.70 7.64
C PRO A 134 -16.51 -1.86 7.51
N LEU A 135 -16.96 -1.63 6.27
CA LEU A 135 -18.02 -0.65 5.95
C LEU A 135 -19.33 -0.81 6.73
N LYS A 136 -19.58 -2.00 7.32
CA LYS A 136 -20.79 -2.26 8.13
C LYS A 136 -20.83 -1.52 9.47
N GLU A 137 -19.72 -0.95 9.93
CA GLU A 137 -19.59 -0.34 11.27
C GLU A 137 -19.30 1.18 11.24
N LEU A 138 -19.32 1.80 10.06
CA LEU A 138 -18.90 3.21 9.86
C LEU A 138 -19.76 4.25 10.61
N LEU A 139 -20.94 3.88 11.12
CA LEU A 139 -21.87 4.82 11.76
C LEU A 139 -21.58 5.14 13.24
N VAL A 140 -20.61 4.48 13.90
CA VAL A 140 -20.46 4.59 15.38
C VAL A 140 -19.09 5.07 15.86
N GLN A 141 -18.05 5.15 15.02
CA GLN A 141 -16.68 5.43 15.48
C GLN A 141 -16.09 6.79 15.07
N ILE A 142 -16.90 7.72 14.56
CA ILE A 142 -16.46 9.10 14.27
C ILE A 142 -17.36 10.09 15.02
N ILE A 143 -17.37 10.00 16.36
CA ILE A 143 -17.76 11.08 17.29
C ILE A 143 -16.89 10.96 18.53
#